data_AF-K1YU79-F1
#
_entry.id   AF-K1YU79-F1
#
_cell.length_a   1.000
_cell.length_b   1.000
_cell.length_c   1.000
_cell.angle_alpha   90.00
_cell.angle_beta   90.00
_cell.angle_gamma   90.00
#
_symmetry.space_group_name_H-M   'P 1'
#
loop_
_entity.id
_entity.type
_entity.pdbx_description
1 polymer ?
#
loop_
_entity_poly.entity_id
_entity_poly.type
_entity_poly.pdbx_seq_one_letter_code
_entity_poly.pdbx_strand_id
1 'polypeptide(L)'
;GRDRELGARVGPVAHAIRYAPGRPVRVTVSAIGKKLGALGILQRNIDKLPQVRTSLEGVIETRAAFGIRRVRFAKRELLRRGESLDAWRIVREAHLRPGYPASVAAEIERIITCI
;
A
#
# COMPACT_ATOMS: atom_id res chain seq x y z
N GLY A 1 -22.73 10.41 -14.55
CA GLY A 1 -23.43 10.07 -13.30
C GLY A 1 -22.40 9.92 -12.20
N ARG A 2 -22.62 10.55 -11.04
CA ARG A 2 -21.60 10.72 -9.99
C ARG A 2 -20.87 9.44 -9.58
N ASP A 3 -21.59 8.30 -9.49
CA ASP A 3 -20.99 7.00 -9.17
C ASP A 3 -19.95 6.56 -10.22
N ARG A 4 -20.32 6.60 -11.51
CA ARG A 4 -19.42 6.25 -12.62
C ARG A 4 -18.19 7.17 -12.68
N GLU A 5 -18.40 8.48 -12.56
CA GLU A 5 -17.32 9.47 -12.63
C GLU A 5 -16.33 9.32 -11.47
N LEU A 6 -16.84 9.11 -10.25
CA LEU A 6 -15.98 8.88 -9.10
C LEU A 6 -15.27 7.53 -9.18
N GLY A 7 -15.96 6.48 -9.62
CA GLY A 7 -15.40 5.14 -9.80
C GLY A 7 -14.22 5.13 -10.78
N ALA A 8 -14.37 5.78 -11.94
CA ALA A 8 -13.31 5.91 -12.94
C ALA A 8 -12.04 6.59 -12.41
N ARG A 9 -12.15 7.46 -11.39
CA ARG A 9 -11.01 8.17 -10.79
C ARG A 9 -10.29 7.38 -9.69
N VAL A 10 -10.90 6.32 -9.15
CA VAL A 10 -10.33 5.51 -8.06
C VAL A 10 -9.00 4.88 -8.50
N GLY A 11 -8.97 4.24 -9.68
CA GLY A 11 -7.78 3.58 -10.21
C GLY A 11 -6.57 4.53 -10.36
N PRO A 12 -6.70 5.64 -11.11
CA PRO A 12 -5.63 6.64 -11.24
C PRO A 12 -5.15 7.21 -9.90
N VAL A 13 -6.06 7.48 -8.96
CA VAL A 13 -5.68 7.96 -7.63
C VAL A 13 -4.93 6.90 -6.83
N ALA A 14 -5.39 5.65 -6.85
CA ALA A 14 -4.71 4.53 -6.20
C ALA A 14 -3.31 4.31 -6.78
N HIS A 15 -3.17 4.38 -8.11
CA HIS A 15 -1.88 4.34 -8.80
C HIS A 15 -0.96 5.45 -8.29
N ALA A 16 -1.43 6.70 -8.29
CA ALA A 16 -0.63 7.83 -7.83
C ALA A 16 -0.26 7.76 -6.34
N ILE A 17 -1.04 7.09 -5.48
CA ILE A 17 -0.66 6.82 -4.09
C ILE A 17 0.40 5.71 -4.03
N ARG A 18 0.21 4.63 -4.80
CA ARG A 18 1.09 3.46 -4.80
C ARG A 18 2.51 3.77 -5.25
N TYR A 19 2.64 4.65 -6.24
CA TYR A 19 3.91 5.03 -6.86
C TYR A 19 4.37 6.45 -6.50
N ALA A 20 3.79 7.04 -5.44
CA ALA A 20 4.28 8.29 -4.91
C ALA A 20 5.78 8.16 -4.55
N PRO A 21 6.60 9.19 -4.82
CA PRO A 21 8.01 9.17 -4.47
C PRO A 21 8.21 9.10 -2.96
N GLY A 22 9.36 8.56 -2.55
CA GLY A 22 9.71 8.40 -1.15
C GLY A 22 9.06 7.16 -0.52
N ARG A 23 8.71 7.27 0.76
CA ARG A 23 8.28 6.12 1.56
C ARG A 23 6.91 5.60 1.12
N PRO A 24 6.73 4.26 1.04
CA PRO A 24 5.44 3.67 0.64
C PRO A 24 4.28 4.13 1.53
N VAL A 25 3.21 4.62 0.90
CA VAL A 25 1.92 4.92 1.54
C VAL A 25 0.91 3.84 1.18
N ARG A 26 0.21 3.27 2.17
CA ARG A 26 -0.78 2.22 1.92
C ARG A 26 -1.97 2.76 1.15
N VAL A 27 -2.34 2.08 0.07
CA VAL A 27 -3.58 2.36 -0.66
C VAL A 27 -4.76 1.85 0.17
N THR A 28 -5.55 2.79 0.72
CA THR A 28 -6.72 2.52 1.56
C THR A 28 -7.91 3.33 1.07
N VAL A 29 -9.14 2.96 1.45
CA VAL A 29 -10.35 3.77 1.20
C VAL A 29 -10.13 5.20 1.65
N SER A 30 -9.61 5.39 2.87
CA SER A 30 -9.40 6.72 3.44
C SER A 30 -8.36 7.54 2.67
N ALA A 31 -7.24 6.92 2.25
CA ALA A 31 -6.21 7.62 1.46
C ALA A 31 -6.76 8.05 0.08
N ILE A 32 -7.49 7.15 -0.59
CA ILE A 32 -8.14 7.43 -1.87
C ILE A 32 -9.21 8.52 -1.70
N GLY A 33 -10.09 8.39 -0.71
CA GLY A 33 -11.16 9.34 -0.43
C GLY A 33 -10.65 10.75 -0.12
N LYS A 34 -9.57 10.88 0.67
CA LYS A 34 -8.91 12.17 0.91
C LYS A 34 -8.39 12.78 -0.38
N LYS A 35 -7.68 11.99 -1.20
CA LYS A 35 -7.08 12.49 -2.44
C LYS A 35 -8.11 12.81 -3.53
N LEU A 36 -9.30 12.20 -3.48
CA LEU A 36 -10.44 12.51 -4.35
C LEU A 36 -11.28 13.70 -3.86
N GLY A 37 -11.08 14.19 -2.63
CA GLY A 37 -12.00 15.14 -1.99
C GLY A 37 -13.38 14.54 -1.67
N ALA A 38 -13.45 13.21 -1.55
CA ALA A 38 -14.70 12.45 -1.47
C ALA A 38 -14.81 11.59 -0.19
N LEU A 39 -13.90 11.75 0.79
CA LEU A 39 -13.89 10.90 1.99
C LEU A 39 -15.25 10.82 2.68
N GLY A 40 -15.91 11.96 2.86
CA GLY A 40 -17.20 12.03 3.54
C GLY A 40 -18.32 11.24 2.85
N ILE A 41 -18.36 11.26 1.51
CA ILE A 41 -19.38 10.50 0.76
C ILE A 41 -19.03 9.01 0.72
N LEU A 42 -17.75 8.64 0.66
CA LEU A 42 -17.32 7.24 0.72
C LEU A 42 -17.58 6.61 2.10
N GLN A 43 -17.50 7.38 3.18
CA GLN A 43 -17.79 6.84 4.51
C GLN A 43 -19.28 6.74 4.82
N ARG A 44 -20.11 7.64 4.28
CA ARG A 44 -21.54 7.72 4.62
C ARG A 44 -22.46 7.04 3.60
N ASN A 45 -22.07 6.98 2.33
CA ASN A 45 -22.98 6.67 1.23
C ASN A 45 -22.41 5.65 0.22
N ILE A 46 -21.41 4.83 0.61
CA ILE A 46 -20.79 3.87 -0.31
C ILE A 46 -21.77 2.79 -0.82
N ASP A 47 -22.83 2.48 -0.06
CA ASP A 47 -23.88 1.55 -0.49
C ASP A 47 -24.67 2.08 -1.70
N LYS A 48 -24.67 3.39 -1.92
CA LYS A 48 -25.30 4.05 -3.08
C LYS A 48 -24.33 4.27 -4.24
N LEU A 49 -23.10 3.77 -4.12
CA LEU A 49 -22.02 3.96 -5.10
C LEU A 49 -21.39 2.61 -5.50
N PRO A 50 -22.17 1.72 -6.16
CA PRO A 50 -21.70 0.37 -6.48
C PRO A 50 -20.46 0.36 -7.37
N GLN A 51 -20.35 1.26 -8.36
CA GLN A 51 -19.16 1.30 -9.22
C GLN A 51 -17.92 1.76 -8.47
N VAL A 52 -18.07 2.74 -7.57
CA VAL A 52 -16.97 3.16 -6.69
C VAL A 52 -16.54 2.04 -5.77
N ARG A 53 -17.48 1.28 -5.19
CA ARG A 53 -17.18 0.12 -4.34
C ARG A 53 -16.34 -0.91 -5.09
N THR A 54 -16.82 -1.36 -6.25
CA THR A 54 -16.09 -2.32 -7.08
C THR A 54 -14.69 -1.81 -7.44
N SER A 55 -14.57 -0.53 -7.80
CA SER A 55 -13.28 0.08 -8.11
C SER A 55 -12.34 0.12 -6.90
N LEU A 56 -12.86 0.37 -5.70
CA LEU A 56 -12.08 0.40 -4.45
C LEU A 56 -11.57 -1.00 -4.07
N GLU A 57 -12.44 -2.00 -4.14
CA GLU A 57 -12.10 -3.40 -3.81
C GLU A 57 -10.94 -3.92 -4.68
N GLY A 58 -10.90 -3.53 -5.96
CA GLY A 58 -9.82 -3.91 -6.87
C GLY A 58 -8.46 -3.24 -6.61
N VAL A 59 -8.38 -2.20 -5.77
CA VAL A 59 -7.14 -1.41 -5.62
C VAL A 59 -6.59 -1.31 -4.21
N ILE A 60 -7.41 -1.54 -3.18
CA ILE A 60 -7.00 -1.41 -1.77
C ILE A 60 -5.98 -2.48 -1.42
N GLU A 61 -4.93 -2.07 -0.71
CA GLU A 61 -3.91 -3.01 -0.24
C GLU A 61 -4.32 -3.67 1.08
N THR A 62 -4.12 -4.98 1.18
CA THR A 62 -4.14 -5.69 2.46
C THR A 62 -2.95 -5.29 3.32
N ARG A 63 -3.00 -5.60 4.63
CA ARG A 63 -1.85 -5.40 5.54
C ARG A 63 -0.61 -6.18 5.07
N ALA A 64 -0.81 -7.39 4.56
CA ALA A 64 0.24 -8.25 4.04
C ALA A 64 0.90 -7.66 2.78
N ALA A 65 0.10 -7.34 1.75
CA ALA A 65 0.61 -6.76 0.51
C ALA A 65 1.39 -5.45 0.74
N PHE A 66 0.86 -4.58 1.62
CA PHE A 66 1.56 -3.36 1.99
C PHE A 66 2.85 -3.61 2.79
N GLY A 67 2.87 -4.60 3.68
CA GLY A 67 4.08 -5.03 4.40
C GLY A 67 5.17 -5.51 3.45
N ILE A 68 4.82 -6.37 2.49
CA ILE A 68 5.72 -6.87 1.44
C ILE A 68 6.30 -5.69 0.63
N ARG A 69 5.46 -4.73 0.22
CA ARG A 69 5.94 -3.55 -0.53
C ARG A 69 6.94 -2.71 0.27
N ARG A 70 6.72 -2.55 1.58
CA ARG A 70 7.67 -1.85 2.46
C ARG A 70 8.99 -2.59 2.63
N VAL A 71 8.94 -3.92 2.73
CA VAL A 71 10.14 -4.77 2.81
C VAL A 71 10.97 -4.68 1.52
N ARG A 72 10.32 -4.72 0.35
CA ARG A 72 10.99 -4.50 -0.95
C ARG A 72 11.60 -3.10 -1.08
N PHE A 73 10.89 -2.08 -0.60
CA PHE A 73 11.41 -0.72 -0.53
C PHE A 73 12.65 -0.64 0.37
N ALA A 74 12.58 -1.23 1.57
CA ALA A 74 13.68 -1.26 2.53
C ALA A 74 14.93 -1.93 1.95
N LYS A 75 14.78 -3.08 1.26
CA LYS A 75 15.89 -3.71 0.52
C LYS A 75 16.60 -2.71 -0.38
N ARG A 76 15.84 -2.02 -1.24
CA ARG A 76 16.41 -1.06 -2.19
C ARG A 76 17.14 0.08 -1.49
N GLU A 77 16.59 0.63 -0.41
CA GLU A 77 17.23 1.72 0.33
C GLU A 77 18.49 1.27 1.08
N LEU A 78 18.52 0.05 1.62
CA LEU A 78 19.72 -0.51 2.24
C LEU A 78 20.83 -0.73 1.20
N LEU A 79 20.49 -1.36 0.06
CA LEU A 79 21.45 -1.56 -1.04
C LEU A 79 21.99 -0.24 -1.59
N ARG A 80 21.11 0.77 -1.77
CA ARG A 80 21.52 2.11 -2.23
C ARG A 80 22.52 2.78 -1.27
N ARG A 81 22.47 2.44 0.02
CA ARG A 81 23.39 2.94 1.06
C ARG A 81 24.62 2.04 1.27
N GLY A 82 24.74 0.93 0.53
CA GLY A 82 25.81 -0.05 0.75
C GLY A 82 25.70 -0.81 2.07
N GLU A 83 24.50 -0.86 2.66
CA GLU A 83 24.25 -1.58 3.91
C GLU A 83 23.89 -3.06 3.68
N SER A 84 24.24 -3.92 4.64
CA SER A 84 23.86 -5.33 4.65
C SER A 84 22.35 -5.53 4.73
N LEU A 85 21.87 -6.63 4.16
CA LEU A 85 20.46 -7.02 4.17
C LEU A 85 20.16 -7.94 5.36
N ASP A 86 20.49 -7.53 6.58
CA ASP A 86 20.12 -8.29 7.78
C ASP A 86 18.62 -8.19 8.06
N ALA A 87 17.99 -9.26 8.55
CA ALA A 87 16.55 -9.29 8.86
C ALA A 87 16.11 -8.09 9.72
N TRP A 88 16.86 -7.80 10.79
CA TRP A 88 16.55 -6.71 11.70
C TRP A 88 16.67 -5.32 11.05
N ARG A 89 17.64 -5.13 10.13
CA ARG A 89 17.78 -3.88 9.36
C ARG A 89 16.61 -3.68 8.41
N ILE A 90 16.20 -4.75 7.72
CA ILE A 90 15.05 -4.73 6.82
C ILE A 90 13.77 -4.39 7.60
N VAL A 91 13.53 -5.04 8.73
CA VAL A 91 12.37 -4.78 9.61
C VAL A 91 12.35 -3.32 10.07
N ARG A 92 13.50 -2.80 10.51
CA ARG A 92 13.66 -1.42 10.96
C ARG A 92 13.40 -0.42 9.82
N GLU A 93 14.04 -0.60 8.67
CA GLU A 93 13.88 0.29 7.52
C GLU A 93 12.45 0.22 6.93
N ALA A 94 11.81 -0.95 6.96
CA ALA A 94 10.41 -1.12 6.53
C ALA A 94 9.39 -0.59 7.56
N HIS A 95 9.83 -0.16 8.74
CA HIS A 95 8.99 0.32 9.86
C HIS A 95 7.91 -0.70 10.21
N LEU A 96 8.29 -1.98 10.25
CA LEU A 96 7.38 -3.05 10.65
C LEU A 96 7.24 -3.07 12.18
N ARG A 97 6.00 -3.20 12.65
CA ARG A 97 5.72 -3.49 14.06
C ARG A 97 5.70 -5.00 14.28
N PRO A 98 6.01 -5.50 15.48
CA PRO A 98 5.83 -6.91 15.84
C PRO A 98 4.42 -7.41 15.48
N GLY A 99 4.32 -8.68 15.09
CA GLY A 99 3.06 -9.27 14.62
C GLY A 99 2.69 -8.90 13.17
N TYR A 100 3.69 -8.65 12.31
CA TYR A 100 3.44 -8.55 10.87
C TYR A 100 3.03 -9.92 10.29
N PRO A 101 2.25 -9.95 9.19
CA PRO A 101 1.79 -11.20 8.60
C PRO A 101 2.92 -12.15 8.21
N ALA A 102 2.68 -13.47 8.29
CA ALA A 102 3.66 -14.50 7.93
C ALA A 102 4.23 -14.34 6.50
N SER A 103 3.40 -13.88 5.56
CA SER A 103 3.84 -13.59 4.19
C SER A 103 4.86 -12.45 4.10
N VAL A 104 4.87 -11.51 5.06
CA VAL A 104 5.91 -10.49 5.17
C VAL A 104 7.20 -11.10 5.73
N ALA A 105 7.10 -12.03 6.68
CA ALA A 105 8.25 -12.76 7.21
C ALA A 105 8.95 -13.58 6.10
N ALA A 106 8.17 -14.36 5.35
CA ALA A 106 8.67 -15.16 4.22
C ALA A 106 9.34 -14.29 3.15
N GLU A 107 8.81 -13.08 2.91
CA GLU A 107 9.42 -12.14 1.97
C GLU A 107 10.76 -11.59 2.48
N ILE A 108 10.90 -11.35 3.78
CA ILE A 108 12.17 -10.93 4.39
C ILE A 108 13.20 -12.06 4.24
N GLU A 109 12.83 -13.29 4.59
CA GLU A 109 13.68 -14.47 4.44
C GLU A 109 14.16 -14.65 3.01
N ARG A 110 13.25 -14.58 2.04
CA ARG A 110 13.59 -14.65 0.61
C ARG A 110 14.58 -13.56 0.18
N ILE A 111 14.50 -12.36 0.75
CA ILE A 111 15.44 -11.27 0.43
C ILE A 111 16.84 -11.57 0.96
N ILE A 112 16.94 -12.19 2.13
CA ILE A 112 18.22 -12.51 2.79
C ILE A 112 18.90 -13.70 2.10
N THR A 113 18.13 -14.70 1.67
CA THR A 113 18.66 -15.93 1.06
C THR A 113 19.01 -15.79 -0.43
N CYS A 114 18.46 -14.79 -1.13
CA CYS A 114 18.76 -14.54 -2.56
C CYS A 114 19.95 -13.58 -2.78
N ILE A 115 20.93 -13.58 -1.88
CA ILE A 115 22.18 -12.81 -1.96
C ILE A 115 23.32 -13.81 -2.10
#